data_AF-A0A1X0ZJC2-F1
#
_entry.id   AF-A0A1X0ZJC2-F1
#
_cell.length_a   1.000
_cell.length_b   1.000
_cell.length_c   1.000
_cell.angle_alpha   90.00
_cell.angle_beta   90.00
_cell.angle_gamma   90.00
#
_symmetry.space_group_name_H-M   'P 1'
#
loop_
_entity.id
_entity.type
_entity.pdbx_description
1 polymer ?
#
loop_
_entity_poly.entity_id
_entity_poly.type
_entity_poly.pdbx_seq_one_letter_code
_entity_poly.pdbx_strand_id
1 'polypeptide(L)' 'MSNVTREQLQQQLDTAEQELDIWERQRFTREDGSPAQDRRFEERGENLGARISDLSRQLNQLNEDEHRDTVNTEAQ' A
#
# COMPACT_ATOMS: atom_id res chain seq x y z
N MET A 1 -9.04 -15.33 14.39
CA MET A 1 -8.92 -14.43 13.22
C MET A 1 -8.01 -13.30 13.68
N SER A 2 -6.87 -13.10 13.04
CA SER A 2 -5.99 -11.98 13.40
C SER A 2 -6.71 -10.70 12.98
N ASN A 3 -7.26 -9.96 13.94
CA ASN A 3 -7.79 -8.62 13.68
C ASN A 3 -6.60 -7.77 13.25
N VAL A 4 -6.49 -7.50 11.96
CA VAL A 4 -5.47 -6.61 11.43
C VAL A 4 -5.79 -5.23 11.99
N THR A 5 -4.86 -4.65 12.74
CA THR A 5 -5.07 -3.33 13.36
C THR A 5 -4.78 -2.23 12.35
N ARG A 6 -5.35 -1.04 12.58
CA ARG A 6 -5.03 0.18 11.82
C ARG A 6 -3.52 0.41 11.72
N GLU A 7 -2.80 0.26 12.84
CA GLU A 7 -1.35 0.37 12.88
C GLU A 7 -0.65 -0.65 11.99
N GLN A 8 -1.15 -1.90 11.94
CA GLN A 8 -0.60 -2.92 11.05
C GLN A 8 -0.84 -2.62 9.57
N LEU A 9 -2.00 -2.04 9.22
CA LEU A 9 -2.26 -1.59 7.84
C LEU A 9 -1.39 -0.38 7.48
N GLN A 10 -1.22 0.57 8.40
CA GLN A 10 -0.35 1.73 8.19
C GLN A 10 1.10 1.29 8.00
N GLN A 11 1.60 0.40 8.85
CA GLN A 11 2.96 -0.12 8.73
C GLN A 11 3.17 -0.86 7.40
N GLN A 12 2.16 -1.61 6.93
CA GLN A 12 2.20 -2.26 5.62
C GLN A 12 2.19 -1.26 4.47
N LEU A 13 1.42 -0.18 4.59
CA LEU A 13 1.37 0.90 3.60
C LEU A 13 2.74 1.59 3.51
N ASP A 14 3.30 2.02 4.65
CA ASP A 14 4.61 2.68 4.73
C ASP A 14 5.71 1.79 4.13
N THR A 15 5.65 0.47 4.40
CA THR A 15 6.58 -0.49 3.83
C THR A 15 6.44 -0.60 2.31
N ALA A 16 5.20 -0.69 1.80
CA ALA A 16 4.94 -0.78 0.37
C ALA A 16 5.35 0.49 -0.37
N GLU A 17 5.16 1.67 0.23
CA GLU A 17 5.63 2.95 -0.31
C GLU A 17 7.16 3.02 -0.37
N GLN A 18 7.86 2.56 0.68
CA GLN A 18 9.32 2.46 0.66
C GLN A 18 9.81 1.49 -0.42
N GLU A 19 9.16 0.34 -0.56
CA GLU A 19 9.48 -0.62 -1.63
C GLU A 19 9.27 -0.02 -3.02
N LEU A 20 8.24 0.82 -3.20
CA LEU A 20 7.99 1.53 -4.45
C LEU A 20 9.07 2.60 -4.71
N ASP A 21 9.45 3.41 -3.73
CA ASP A 21 10.54 4.39 -3.89
C ASP A 21 11.86 3.71 -4.25
N ILE A 22 12.18 2.59 -3.59
CA ILE A 22 13.36 1.78 -3.92
C ILE A 22 13.27 1.24 -5.35
N TRP A 23 12.10 0.75 -5.76
CA TRP A 23 11.88 0.28 -7.13
C TRP A 23 12.04 1.41 -8.15
N GLU A 24 11.46 2.59 -7.92
CA GLU A 24 11.59 3.74 -8.80
C GLU A 24 13.06 4.15 -8.96
N ARG A 25 13.83 4.19 -7.87
CA ARG A 25 15.28 4.47 -7.91
C ARG A 25 16.04 3.43 -8.72
N GLN A 26 15.74 2.15 -8.52
CA GLN A 26 16.38 1.06 -9.27
C GLN A 26 16.09 1.16 -10.77
N ARG A 27 14.91 1.66 -11.16
CA ARG A 27 14.55 1.89 -12.57
C ARG A 27 15.55 2.83 -13.25
N PHE A 28 16.02 3.85 -12.54
CA PHE A 28 16.97 4.83 -13.06
C PHE A 28 18.43 4.37 -13.04
N THR A 29 18.75 3.32 -12.28
CA THR A 29 20.13 2.80 -12.15
C THR A 29 20.37 1.47 -12.87
N ARG A 30 19.35 0.87 -13.51
CA ARG A 30 19.51 -0.38 -14.26
C ARG A 30 20.16 -0.14 -15.61
N GLU A 31 21.31 -0.77 -15.83
CA GLU A 31 22.04 -0.78 -17.11
C GLU A 31 21.88 -2.13 -17.88
N ASP A 32 21.16 -3.12 -17.34
CA ASP A 32 21.25 -4.51 -17.81
C ASP A 32 20.33 -4.93 -18.98
N GLY A 33 19.43 -4.04 -19.44
CA GLY A 33 18.80 -4.08 -20.78
C GLY A 33 18.08 -5.35 -21.24
N SER A 34 17.84 -6.33 -20.35
CA SER A 34 17.23 -7.61 -20.71
C SER A 34 15.70 -7.53 -20.69
N PRO A 35 15.01 -7.81 -21.81
CA PRO A 35 13.55 -7.65 -21.90
C PRO A 35 12.73 -8.52 -20.93
N ALA A 36 13.23 -9.70 -20.54
CA ALA A 36 12.57 -10.56 -19.56
C ALA A 36 12.67 -10.01 -18.13
N GLN A 37 13.75 -9.30 -17.87
CA GLN A 37 14.11 -8.72 -16.59
C GLN A 37 13.39 -7.37 -16.44
N ASP A 38 13.16 -6.66 -17.55
CA ASP A 38 12.35 -5.45 -17.61
C ASP A 38 10.87 -5.74 -17.38
N ARG A 39 10.31 -6.77 -18.02
CA ARG A 39 8.91 -7.19 -17.75
C ARG A 39 8.65 -7.53 -16.30
N ARG A 40 9.48 -8.37 -15.69
CA ARG A 40 9.34 -8.73 -14.26
C ARG A 40 9.45 -7.51 -13.35
N PHE A 41 10.23 -6.52 -13.77
CA PHE A 41 10.43 -5.31 -13.02
C PHE A 41 9.23 -4.37 -13.15
N GLU A 42 8.66 -4.21 -14.35
CA GLU A 42 7.40 -3.50 -14.57
C GLU A 42 6.25 -4.13 -13.79
N GLU A 43 6.09 -5.46 -13.88
CA GLU A 43 5.08 -6.22 -13.11
C GLU A 43 5.21 -5.98 -11.60
N ARG A 44 6.44 -5.87 -11.08
CA ARG A 44 6.69 -5.56 -9.67
C ARG A 44 6.21 -4.15 -9.30
N GLY A 45 6.47 -3.16 -10.15
CA GLY A 45 6.01 -1.78 -9.93
C GLY A 45 4.48 -1.69 -9.94
N GLU A 46 3.82 -2.35 -10.89
CA GLU A 46 2.36 -2.42 -10.96
C GLU A 46 1.75 -3.07 -9.71
N ASN A 47 2.35 -4.17 -9.24
CA ASN A 47 1.90 -4.87 -8.04
C ASN A 47 2.05 -3.99 -6.79
N LEU A 48 3.17 -3.29 -6.64
CA LEU A 48 3.39 -2.35 -5.53
C LEU A 48 2.36 -1.21 -5.55
N GLY A 49 2.09 -0.62 -6.71
CA GLY A 49 1.07 0.42 -6.85
C GLY A 49 -0.35 -0.07 -6.51
N ALA A 50 -0.69 -1.29 -6.95
CA ALA A 50 -1.98 -1.91 -6.62
C ALA A 50 -2.09 -2.19 -5.11
N ARG A 51 -1.02 -2.67 -4.49
CA ARG A 51 -0.97 -2.97 -3.04
C ARG A 51 -1.10 -1.70 -2.20
N ILE A 52 -0.41 -0.62 -2.54
CA ILE A 52 -0.53 0.69 -1.89
C ILE A 52 -1.97 1.21 -1.99
N SER A 53 -2.58 1.11 -3.17
CA SER A 53 -3.96 1.56 -3.40
C SER A 53 -4.97 0.78 -2.56
N ASP A 54 -4.80 -0.53 -2.46
CA ASP A 54 -5.67 -1.40 -1.65
C ASP A 54 -5.51 -1.12 -0.15
N LEU A 55 -4.27 -1.02 0.35
CA LEU A 55 -3.98 -0.69 1.75
C LEU A 55 -4.53 0.70 2.13
N SER A 56 -4.38 1.69 1.25
CA SER A 56 -4.95 3.03 1.44
C SER A 56 -6.47 3.01 1.52
N ARG A 57 -7.13 2.21 0.67
CA ARG A 57 -8.59 2.04 0.72
C ARG A 57 -9.03 1.39 2.03
N GLN A 58 -8.34 0.34 2.48
CA GLN A 58 -8.66 -0.34 3.74
C GLN A 58 -8.51 0.61 4.94
N LEU A 59 -7.46 1.42 4.97
CA LEU A 59 -7.28 2.44 6.02
C LEU A 59 -8.38 3.51 6.00
N ASN A 60 -8.77 3.98 4.80
CA ASN A 60 -9.86 4.95 4.68
C ASN A 60 -11.19 4.38 5.16
N GLN A 61 -11.52 3.13 4.79
CA GLN A 61 -12.72 2.45 5.29
C GLN A 61 -12.70 2.31 6.81
N LEU A 62 -11.56 1.92 7.38
CA LEU A 62 -11.43 1.78 8.82
C LEU A 62 -11.61 3.13 9.55
N ASN A 63 -11.10 4.22 8.98
CA ASN A 63 -11.33 5.57 9.51
C ASN A 63 -12.79 6.00 9.42
N GLU A 64 -13.47 5.69 8.31
CA GLU A 64 -14.89 6.00 8.12
C GLU A 64 -15.78 5.23 9.11
N ASP A 65 -15.47 3.96 9.34
CA ASP A 65 -16.18 3.11 10.30
C ASP A 65 -15.94 3.59 11.74
N GLU A 66 -14.70 3.90 12.13
CA GLU A 66 -14.38 4.51 13.43
C GLU A 66 -15.14 5.82 13.64
N HIS A 67 -15.24 6.67 12.60
CA HIS A 67 -15.94 7.94 12.71
C HIS A 67 -17.46 7.76 12.84
N ARG A 68 -18.05 6.81 12.11
CA ARG A 68 -19.50 6.50 12.23
C ARG A 68 -19.89 6.02 13.61
N ASP A 69 -19.06 5.20 14.25
CA ASP A 69 -19.31 4.71 15.60
C ASP A 69 -19.28 5.84 16.64
N THR A 70 -18.38 6.81 16.47
CA THR A 70 -18.33 7.99 17.36
C THR A 70 -19.58 8.87 17.24
N VAL A 71 -20.07 9.12 16.03
CA VAL A 71 -21.24 9.99 15.80
C VAL A 71 -22.54 9.34 16.30
N ASN A 72 -22.69 8.02 16.18
CA ASN A 72 -23.88 7.31 16.69
C ASN A 72 -23.93 7.25 18.21
N THR A 73 -22.79 7.32 18.91
CA THR A 73 -22.74 7.25 20.38
C THR A 73 -23.16 8.56 21.04
N GLU A 74 -22.95 9.71 20.39
CA GLU A 74 -23.34 11.03 20.92
C GLU A 74 -24.83 11.38 20.69
N ALA A 75 -25.53 10.60 19.85
CA ALA A 75 -26.93 10.83 19.49
C ALA A 75 -27.95 10.03 20.32
N GLN A 76 -27.51 9.32 21.38
CA GLN A 76 -28.37 8.55 22.30
C GLN A 76 -28.35 9.13 23.72
#